data_AF-A0A1M6MH92-F1
#
_entry.id   AF-A0A1M6MH92-F1
#
_cell.length_a   1.000
_cell.length_b   1.000
_cell.length_c   1.000
_cell.angle_alpha   90.00
_cell.angle_beta   90.00
_cell.angle_gamma   90.00
#
_symmetry.space_group_name_H-M   'P 1'
#
loop_
_entity.id
_entity.type
_entity.pdbx_description
1 polymer ?
#
loop_
_entity_poly.entity_id
_entity_poly.type
_entity_poly.pdbx_seq_one_letter_code
_entity_poly.pdbx_strand_id
1 'polypeptide(L)'
;MIKKILLLSMFIVLLFNFHTSIGEILNYVDDSSKEYFIHNSVAETGSNNIVTAIYLDYRLFDSIFEASILLIVVSGIIFISKKDDEVM
;
A
#
# COMPACT_ATOMS: atom_id res chain seq x y z
N MET A 1 -16.22 -30.96 -6.31
CA MET A 1 -15.28 -30.66 -7.42
C MET A 1 -15.72 -29.43 -8.22
N ILE A 2 -17.01 -29.30 -8.56
CA ILE A 2 -17.55 -28.15 -9.32
C ILE A 2 -17.21 -26.77 -8.73
N LYS A 3 -17.31 -26.59 -7.39
CA LYS A 3 -16.99 -25.32 -6.71
C LYS A 3 -15.52 -24.92 -6.87
N LYS A 4 -14.60 -25.89 -6.84
CA LYS A 4 -13.16 -25.65 -7.01
C LYS A 4 -12.85 -25.23 -8.45
N ILE A 5 -13.51 -25.86 -9.42
CA ILE A 5 -13.39 -25.53 -10.85
C ILE A 5 -13.95 -24.13 -11.12
N LEU A 6 -15.09 -23.79 -10.53
CA LEU A 6 -15.68 -22.45 -10.65
C LEU A 6 -14.75 -21.38 -10.04
N LEU A 7 -14.20 -21.64 -8.86
CA LEU A 7 -13.27 -20.71 -8.19
C LEU A 7 -11.97 -20.54 -8.99
N LEU A 8 -11.44 -21.62 -9.56
CA LEU A 8 -10.27 -21.58 -10.44
C LEU A 8 -10.56 -20.76 -11.71
N SER A 9 -11.73 -20.97 -12.33
CA SER A 9 -12.17 -20.20 -13.50
C SER A 9 -12.25 -18.70 -13.19
N MET A 10 -12.88 -18.33 -12.06
CA MET A 10 -12.96 -16.93 -11.62
C MET A 10 -11.58 -16.33 -11.38
N PHE A 11 -10.65 -17.07 -10.77
CA PHE A 11 -9.29 -16.60 -10.52
C PHE A 11 -8.52 -16.37 -11.83
N ILE A 12 -8.65 -17.28 -12.80
CA ILE A 12 -8.02 -17.13 -14.13
C ILE A 12 -8.56 -15.89 -14.86
N VAL A 13 -9.86 -15.66 -14.81
CA VAL A 13 -10.48 -14.47 -15.41
C VAL A 13 -9.93 -13.20 -14.74
N LEU A 14 -9.81 -13.19 -13.41
CA LEU A 14 -9.27 -12.04 -12.68
C LEU A 14 -7.81 -11.76 -13.07
N LEU A 15 -6.96 -12.79 -13.14
CA LEU A 15 -5.57 -12.65 -13.56
C LEU A 15 -5.45 -12.19 -15.02
N PHE A 16 -6.32 -12.67 -15.91
CA PHE A 16 -6.34 -12.23 -17.31
C PHE A 16 -6.66 -10.73 -17.43
N ASN A 17 -7.70 -10.26 -16.72
CA ASN A 17 -8.03 -8.83 -16.68
C ASN A 17 -6.90 -7.99 -16.10
N PHE A 18 -6.27 -8.47 -15.02
CA PHE A 18 -5.12 -7.79 -14.41
C PHE A 18 -3.94 -7.67 -15.38
N HIS A 19 -3.64 -8.75 -16.11
CA HIS A 19 -2.57 -8.75 -17.11
C HIS A 19 -2.81 -7.72 -18.23
N THR A 20 -4.02 -7.70 -18.79
CA THR A 20 -4.39 -6.73 -19.83
C THR A 20 -4.30 -5.30 -19.31
N SER A 21 -4.78 -5.06 -18.09
CA SER A 21 -4.76 -3.72 -17.47
C SER A 21 -3.34 -3.19 -17.25
N ILE A 22 -2.38 -4.03 -16.86
CA ILE A 22 -0.97 -3.61 -16.73
C ILE A 22 -0.40 -3.17 -18.09
N GLY A 23 -0.71 -3.90 -19.16
CA GLY A 23 -0.22 -3.58 -20.51
C GLY A 23 -0.65 -2.19 -20.98
N GLU A 24 -1.85 -1.75 -20.59
CA GLU A 24 -2.36 -0.42 -20.92
C GLU A 24 -1.67 0.70 -20.12
N ILE A 25 -1.41 0.48 -18.82
CA ILE A 25 -0.79 1.47 -17.93
C ILE A 25 0.60 1.88 -18.44
N LEU A 26 1.42 0.92 -18.91
CA LEU A 26 2.79 1.19 -19.38
C LEU A 26 2.85 2.16 -20.56
N ASN A 27 1.79 2.26 -21.36
CA ASN A 27 1.71 3.18 -22.49
C ASN A 27 1.29 4.61 -22.08
N TYR A 28 0.82 4.80 -20.85
CA TYR A 28 0.29 6.08 -20.34
C TYR A 28 1.05 6.59 -19.11
N VAL A 29 2.22 6.04 -18.80
CA VAL A 29 3.03 6.53 -17.67
C VAL A 29 3.56 7.92 -18.02
N ASP A 30 3.10 8.92 -17.27
CA ASP A 30 3.63 10.27 -17.29
C ASP A 30 4.69 10.44 -16.20
N ASP A 31 5.90 10.83 -16.59
CA ASP A 31 7.04 11.03 -15.69
C ASP A 31 6.99 12.41 -14.98
N SER A 32 6.01 13.27 -15.29
CA SER A 32 5.91 14.63 -14.74
C SER A 32 6.00 14.69 -13.20
N SER A 33 5.33 13.78 -12.50
CA SER A 33 5.33 13.74 -11.03
C SER A 33 6.69 13.30 -10.48
N LYS A 34 7.35 12.35 -11.14
CA LYS A 34 8.70 11.89 -10.77
C LYS A 34 9.70 13.02 -10.94
N GLU A 35 9.69 13.70 -12.09
CA GLU A 35 10.56 14.85 -12.35
C GLU A 35 10.31 15.98 -11.35
N TYR A 36 9.04 16.26 -11.02
CA TYR A 36 8.69 17.25 -10.01
C TYR A 36 9.34 16.96 -8.65
N PHE A 37 9.24 15.73 -8.14
CA PHE A 37 9.83 15.37 -6.85
C PHE A 37 11.36 15.38 -6.88
N ILE A 38 11.98 14.97 -8.00
CA ILE A 38 13.44 15.01 -8.15
C ILE A 38 13.96 16.45 -8.08
N HIS A 39 13.28 17.39 -8.75
CA HIS A 39 13.75 18.76 -8.84
C HIS A 39 13.38 19.65 -7.65
N ASN A 40 12.25 19.40 -6.98
CA ASN A 40 11.73 20.32 -5.96
C ASN A 40 11.82 19.81 -4.51
N SER A 41 12.03 18.50 -4.28
CA SER A 41 11.98 17.91 -2.93
C SER A 41 12.89 18.61 -1.91
N VAL A 42 14.15 18.87 -2.25
CA VAL A 42 15.09 19.52 -1.31
C VAL A 42 14.65 20.96 -0.99
N ALA A 43 14.15 21.70 -1.98
CA ALA A 43 13.73 23.09 -1.80
C ALA A 43 12.45 23.21 -0.98
N GLU A 44 11.51 22.27 -1.15
CA GLU A 44 10.20 22.30 -0.49
C GLU A 44 10.21 21.65 0.89
N THR A 45 11.03 20.62 1.10
CA THR A 45 11.02 19.79 2.31
C THR A 45 12.31 19.89 3.14
N GLY A 46 13.41 20.36 2.53
CA GLY A 46 14.74 20.33 3.15
C GLY A 46 15.38 18.94 3.26
N SER A 47 14.71 17.88 2.78
CA SER A 47 15.25 16.53 2.81
C SER A 47 16.10 16.23 1.58
N ASN A 48 17.36 15.84 1.80
CA ASN A 48 18.23 15.31 0.74
C ASN A 48 17.83 13.90 0.27
N ASN A 49 17.01 13.19 1.06
CA ASN A 49 16.47 11.89 0.66
C ASN A 49 15.05 12.08 0.13
N ILE A 50 14.90 11.95 -1.19
CA ILE A 50 13.62 12.09 -1.90
C ILE A 50 12.58 11.10 -1.37
N VAL A 51 12.99 9.88 -1.00
CA VAL A 51 12.08 8.86 -0.45
C VAL A 51 11.50 9.33 0.89
N THR A 52 12.35 9.90 1.76
CA THR A 52 11.89 10.47 3.04
C THR A 52 11.00 11.68 2.82
N ALA A 53 11.33 12.56 1.87
CA ALA A 53 10.49 13.71 1.50
C ALA A 53 9.09 13.26 1.05
N ILE A 54 9.01 12.19 0.26
CA ILE A 54 7.73 11.63 -0.20
C ILE A 54 6.92 11.10 0.98
N TYR A 55 7.50 10.28 1.86
CA TYR A 55 6.76 9.69 2.97
C TYR A 55 6.35 10.69 4.05
N LEU A 56 7.23 11.63 4.40
CA LEU A 56 7.05 12.49 5.58
C LEU A 56 6.55 13.90 5.26
N ASP A 57 6.63 14.36 4.01
CA ASP A 57 6.13 15.67 3.62
C ASP A 57 5.02 15.54 2.58
N TYR A 58 5.31 15.05 1.36
CA TYR A 58 4.32 15.03 0.27
C TYR A 58 3.13 14.10 0.54
N ARG A 59 3.37 12.95 1.17
CA ARG A 59 2.36 11.90 1.46
C ARG A 59 2.28 11.57 2.94
N LEU A 60 2.48 12.58 3.79
CA LEU A 60 2.48 12.43 5.25
C LEU A 60 1.26 11.66 5.78
N PHE A 61 0.07 11.91 5.24
CA PHE A 61 -1.16 11.23 5.70
C PHE A 61 -1.14 9.72 5.47
N ASP A 62 -0.56 9.24 4.37
CA ASP A 62 -0.46 7.81 4.09
C ASP A 62 0.42 7.12 5.14
N SER A 63 1.57 7.73 5.49
CA SER A 63 2.47 7.21 6.53
C SER A 63 1.90 7.31 7.95
N ILE A 64 1.16 8.38 8.28
CA ILE A 64 0.46 8.49 9.56
C ILE A 64 -0.59 7.38 9.68
N PHE A 65 -1.35 7.11 8.63
CA PHE A 65 -2.35 6.04 8.65
C PHE A 65 -1.73 4.65 8.67
N GLU A 66 -0.60 4.42 7.99
CA GLU A 66 0.16 3.17 8.11
C GLU A 66 0.56 2.90 9.57
N ALA A 67 1.17 3.89 10.22
CA ALA A 67 1.56 3.80 11.63
C ALA A 67 0.34 3.61 12.55
N SER A 68 -0.77 4.29 12.26
CA SER A 68 -2.02 4.16 13.03
C SER A 68 -2.62 2.77 12.91
N ILE A 69 -2.63 2.18 11.72
CA ILE A 69 -3.10 0.80 11.50
C ILE A 69 -2.21 -0.17 12.28
N LEU A 70 -0.89 0.00 12.23
CA LEU A 70 0.03 -0.85 12.98
C LEU A 70 -0.20 -0.74 14.50
N LEU A 71 -0.45 0.46 15.02
CA LEU A 71 -0.83 0.68 16.41
C LEU A 71 -2.15 -0.03 16.78
N ILE A 72 -3.18 0.08 15.93
CA ILE A 72 -4.47 -0.60 16.12
C ILE A 72 -4.29 -2.12 16.15
N VAL A 73 -3.50 -2.67 15.21
CA VAL A 73 -3.21 -4.10 15.13
C VAL A 73 -2.51 -4.60 16.39
N VAL A 74 -1.44 -3.93 16.82
CA VAL A 74 -0.71 -4.30 18.04
C VAL A 74 -1.61 -4.20 19.27
N SER A 75 -2.39 -3.13 19.39
CA SER A 75 -3.34 -2.94 20.50
C SER A 75 -4.41 -4.04 20.53
N GLY A 76 -4.95 -4.41 19.37
CA GLY A 76 -5.93 -5.48 19.24
C GLY A 76 -5.36 -6.85 19.64
N ILE A 77 -4.13 -7.16 19.22
CA ILE A 77 -3.44 -8.40 19.60
C ILE A 77 -3.25 -8.47 21.12
N ILE A 78 -2.78 -7.40 21.75
CA ILE A 78 -2.59 -7.36 23.21
C ILE A 78 -3.92 -7.55 23.95
N PHE A 79 -4.98 -6.90 23.48
CA PHE A 79 -6.31 -7.01 24.07
C PHE A 79 -6.86 -8.44 24.01
N ILE A 80 -6.74 -9.10 22.85
CA ILE A 80 -7.20 -10.48 22.66
C ILE A 80 -6.33 -11.43 23.50
N SER A 81 -5.01 -11.26 23.48
CA SER A 81 -4.09 -12.12 24.23
C SER A 81 -4.34 -12.09 25.73
N LYS A 82 -4.65 -10.91 26.31
CA LYS A 82 -4.98 -10.79 27.73
C LYS A 82 -6.30 -11.46 28.10
N LYS A 83 -7.28 -11.43 27.20
CA LYS A 83 -8.57 -12.08 27.44
C LYS A 83 -8.45 -13.60 27.52
N ASP A 84 -7.54 -14.21 26.77
CA ASP A 84 -7.33 -15.66 26.81
C ASP A 84 -6.65 -16.12 28.13
N ASP A 85 -5.81 -15.28 28.74
CA ASP A 85 -5.18 -15.55 30.04
C ASP A 85 -6.16 -15.47 31.23
N GLU A 86 -7.23 -14.66 31.13
CA GLU A 86 -8.26 -14.52 32.19
C GLU A 86 -9.34 -15.62 32.17
N VAL A 87 -9.42 -16.39 31.09
CA VAL A 87 -10.44 -17.46 30.91
C VAL A 87 -9.89 -18.85 31.27
N MET A 88 -8.59 -18.96 31.56
CA MET A 88 -7.90 -20.16 32.08
C MET A 88 -7.74 -20.11 33.60
#